data_AF-J4XJH5-F1
#
_entry.id   AF-J4XJH5-F1
#
_cell.length_a   1.000
_cell.length_b   1.000
_cell.length_c   1.000
_cell.angle_alpha   90.00
_cell.angle_beta   90.00
_cell.angle_gamma   90.00
#
_symmetry.space_group_name_H-M   'P 1'
#
loop_
_entity.id
_entity.type
_entity.pdbx_description
1 polymer ?
#
loop_
_entity_poly.entity_id
_entity_poly.type
_entity_poly.pdbx_seq_one_letter_code
_entity_poly.pdbx_strand_id
1 'polypeptide(L)'
;MAQFDRRAGILYNKNIKRTERMKSSMSDINVEELVQTMSAQRAEAMRAALEADLMAAFEKGKEAGKAEGISEGEFRGRKQGVIRVAMNCLRAGIDLETAAKAAELPVPIIRKLAQDNGIELA
;
A
#
# COMPACT_ATOMS: atom_id res chain seq x y z
N MET A 1 0.94 -68.28 58.19
CA MET A 1 1.01 -68.27 56.72
C MET A 1 0.08 -67.19 56.17
N ALA A 2 0.57 -66.34 55.26
CA ALA A 2 -0.18 -65.57 54.25
C ALA A 2 -1.02 -64.32 54.64
N GLN A 3 -0.51 -63.42 55.47
CA GLN A 3 -1.03 -62.03 55.52
C GLN A 3 -0.08 -60.97 54.91
N PHE A 4 1.18 -61.34 54.61
CA PHE A 4 2.19 -60.37 54.19
C PHE A 4 2.12 -59.94 52.71
N ASP A 5 1.26 -60.55 51.88
CA ASP A 5 1.35 -60.36 50.42
C ASP A 5 0.23 -59.52 49.79
N ARG A 6 -0.94 -59.41 50.44
CA ARG A 6 -2.07 -58.68 49.84
C ARG A 6 -1.89 -57.16 49.85
N ARG A 7 -1.36 -56.59 50.94
CA ARG A 7 -1.18 -55.14 51.08
C ARG A 7 -0.06 -54.62 50.18
N ALA A 8 1.04 -55.37 50.08
CA ALA A 8 2.16 -55.09 49.19
C ALA A 8 1.73 -55.14 47.71
N GLY A 9 0.97 -56.18 47.31
CA GLY A 9 0.41 -56.28 45.95
C GLY A 9 -0.56 -55.15 45.59
N ILE A 10 -1.41 -54.71 46.53
CA ILE A 10 -2.33 -53.57 46.32
C ILE A 10 -1.56 -52.26 46.13
N LEU A 11 -0.54 -52.01 46.95
CA LEU A 11 0.31 -50.82 46.85
C LEU A 11 1.10 -50.80 45.54
N TYR A 12 1.65 -51.95 45.14
CA TYR A 12 2.36 -52.10 43.86
C TYR A 12 1.46 -51.79 42.66
N ASN A 13 0.25 -52.37 42.63
CA ASN A 13 -0.71 -52.14 41.55
C ASN A 13 -1.21 -50.68 41.51
N LYS A 14 -1.45 -50.06 42.67
CA LYS A 14 -1.80 -48.62 42.74
C LYS A 14 -0.68 -47.74 42.19
N ASN A 15 0.58 -48.07 42.48
CA ASN A 15 1.72 -47.31 41.97
C ASN A 15 1.88 -47.48 40.45
N ILE A 16 1.74 -48.69 39.91
CA ILE A 16 1.76 -48.92 38.45
C ILE A 16 0.68 -48.09 37.77
N LYS A 17 -0.58 -48.18 38.20
CA LYS A 17 -1.70 -47.41 37.61
C LYS A 17 -1.53 -45.90 37.74
N ARG A 18 -0.81 -45.43 38.75
CA ARG A 18 -0.47 -44.00 38.91
C ARG A 18 0.61 -43.60 37.92
N THR A 19 1.66 -44.41 37.77
CA THR A 19 2.74 -44.16 36.81
C THR A 19 2.27 -44.25 35.36
N GLU A 20 1.36 -45.15 35.02
CA GLU A 20 0.76 -45.26 33.70
C GLU A 20 -0.13 -44.05 33.38
N ARG A 21 -0.94 -43.57 34.34
CA ARG A 21 -1.70 -42.32 34.19
C ARG A 21 -0.81 -41.10 34.03
N MET A 22 0.28 -41.01 34.80
CA MET A 22 1.23 -39.91 34.66
C MET A 22 2.03 -39.97 33.35
N LYS A 23 2.36 -41.17 32.87
CA LYS A 23 3.00 -41.37 31.56
C LYS A 23 2.04 -41.01 30.42
N SER A 24 0.79 -41.42 30.48
CA SER A 24 -0.26 -41.03 29.51
C SER A 24 -0.49 -39.52 29.50
N SER A 25 -0.48 -38.87 30.68
CA SER A 25 -0.60 -37.41 30.78
C SER A 25 0.64 -36.64 30.30
N MET A 26 1.81 -37.29 30.12
CA MET A 26 3.04 -36.66 29.62
C MET A 26 3.41 -37.09 28.19
N SER A 27 2.93 -38.24 27.71
CA SER A 27 3.20 -38.73 26.35
C SER A 27 2.38 -38.02 25.29
N ASP A 28 1.30 -37.37 25.70
CA ASP A 28 0.46 -36.56 24.84
C ASP A 28 0.95 -35.10 24.96
N ILE A 29 2.15 -34.82 24.45
CA ILE A 29 2.33 -33.52 23.81
C ILE A 29 1.27 -33.54 22.71
N ASN A 30 0.13 -32.93 22.99
CA ASN A 30 -1.09 -33.00 22.23
C ASN A 30 -0.75 -32.59 20.79
N VAL A 31 -0.53 -33.57 19.91
CA VAL A 31 0.01 -33.35 18.57
C VAL A 31 -0.93 -32.43 17.81
N GLU A 32 -2.22 -32.54 18.09
CA GLU A 32 -3.27 -31.65 17.64
C GLU A 32 -3.05 -30.20 18.10
N GLU A 33 -2.67 -29.96 19.35
CA GLU A 33 -2.38 -28.62 19.88
C GLU A 33 -1.09 -28.05 19.26
N LEU A 34 -0.07 -28.87 19.04
CA LEU A 34 1.13 -28.46 18.31
C LEU A 34 0.82 -28.12 16.85
N VAL A 35 -0.01 -28.91 16.17
CA VAL A 35 -0.45 -28.63 14.80
C VAL A 35 -1.31 -27.36 14.74
N GLN A 36 -2.21 -27.16 15.69
CA GLN A 36 -3.03 -25.95 15.81
C GLN A 36 -2.18 -24.70 16.05
N THR A 37 -1.23 -24.75 16.98
CA THR A 37 -0.34 -23.62 17.26
C THR A 37 0.58 -23.30 16.09
N MET A 38 1.18 -24.30 15.45
CA MET A 38 2.03 -24.08 14.26
C MET A 38 1.24 -23.57 13.06
N SER A 39 0.01 -24.06 12.85
CA SER A 39 -0.88 -23.57 11.78
C SER A 39 -1.32 -22.13 12.03
N ALA A 40 -1.64 -21.77 13.28
CA ALA A 40 -1.94 -20.39 13.67
C ALA A 40 -0.73 -19.47 13.42
N GLN A 41 0.47 -19.87 13.86
CA GLN A 41 1.70 -19.12 13.61
C GLN A 41 1.98 -18.91 12.12
N ARG A 42 1.77 -19.94 11.28
CA ARG A 42 1.92 -19.80 9.82
C ARG A 42 0.87 -18.88 9.21
N ALA A 43 -0.37 -18.96 9.67
CA ALA A 43 -1.43 -18.06 9.22
C ALA A 43 -1.14 -16.61 9.60
N GLU A 44 -0.62 -16.36 10.80
CA GLU A 44 -0.19 -15.03 11.25
C GLU A 44 1.01 -14.53 10.45
N ALA A 45 2.03 -15.37 10.22
CA ALA A 45 3.18 -15.00 9.41
C ALA A 45 2.78 -14.66 7.96
N MET A 46 1.84 -15.42 7.39
CA MET A 46 1.30 -15.15 6.06
C MET A 46 0.50 -13.84 6.01
N ARG A 47 -0.32 -13.56 7.03
CA ARG A 47 -1.05 -12.29 7.14
C ARG A 47 -0.10 -11.11 7.23
N ALA A 48 0.92 -11.21 8.08
CA ALA A 48 1.92 -10.14 8.24
C ALA A 48 2.70 -9.89 6.94
N ALA A 49 3.08 -10.95 6.22
CA ALA A 49 3.73 -10.82 4.92
C ALA A 49 2.82 -10.14 3.89
N LEU A 50 1.56 -10.56 3.80
CA LEU A 50 0.59 -9.96 2.89
C LEU A 50 0.33 -8.48 3.22
N GLU A 51 0.22 -8.15 4.51
CA GLU A 51 0.03 -6.78 4.97
C GLU A 51 1.23 -5.89 4.61
N ALA A 52 2.45 -6.40 4.79
CA ALA A 52 3.67 -5.71 4.39
C ALA A 52 3.72 -5.46 2.87
N ASP A 53 3.39 -6.47 2.06
CA ASP A 53 3.36 -6.36 0.60
C ASP A 53 2.31 -5.34 0.12
N LEU A 54 1.12 -5.35 0.72
CA LEU A 54 0.06 -4.40 0.41
C LEU A 54 0.45 -2.97 0.79
N MET A 55 1.09 -2.79 1.95
CA MET A 55 1.56 -1.49 2.41
C MET A 55 2.63 -0.93 1.46
N ALA A 56 3.62 -1.75 1.09
CA ALA A 56 4.65 -1.37 0.13
C ALA A 56 4.07 -1.03 -1.25
N ALA A 57 3.10 -1.82 -1.74
CA ALA A 57 2.42 -1.55 -2.99
C ALA A 57 1.64 -0.22 -2.94
N PHE A 58 0.97 0.07 -1.82
CA PHE A 58 0.24 1.31 -1.63
C PHE A 58 1.16 2.53 -1.58
N GLU A 59 2.26 2.46 -0.83
CA GLU A 59 3.24 3.55 -0.76
C GLU A 59 3.84 3.85 -2.13
N LYS A 60 4.25 2.81 -2.86
CA LYS A 60 4.77 2.95 -4.22
C LYS A 60 3.73 3.55 -5.17
N GLY A 61 2.47 3.10 -5.08
CA GLY A 61 1.37 3.65 -5.89
C GLY A 61 1.09 5.12 -5.58
N LYS A 62 1.14 5.51 -4.31
CA LYS A 62 0.95 6.90 -3.86
C LYS A 62 2.06 7.82 -4.38
N GLU A 63 3.31 7.37 -4.35
CA GLU A 63 4.45 8.12 -4.87
C GLU A 63 4.35 8.32 -6.39
N ALA A 64 4.07 7.24 -7.12
CA ALA A 64 3.89 7.29 -8.58
C ALA A 64 2.74 8.22 -8.98
N GLY A 65 1.57 8.05 -8.35
CA GLY A 65 0.40 8.90 -8.63
C GLY A 65 0.63 10.37 -8.29
N LYS A 66 1.39 10.69 -7.23
CA LYS A 66 1.77 12.06 -6.91
C LYS A 66 2.71 12.65 -7.96
N ALA A 67 3.71 11.89 -8.40
CA ALA A 67 4.65 12.35 -9.42
C ALA A 67 3.94 12.62 -10.76
N GLU A 68 3.09 11.69 -11.19
CA GLU A 68 2.28 11.84 -12.40
C GLU A 68 1.35 13.05 -12.31
N GLY A 69 0.61 13.20 -11.20
CA GLY A 69 -0.30 14.31 -10.99
C GLY A 69 0.38 15.67 -10.97
N ILE A 70 1.56 15.79 -10.36
CA ILE A 70 2.37 17.02 -10.39
C ILE A 70 2.79 17.33 -11.83
N SER A 71 3.35 16.35 -12.54
CA SER A 71 3.84 16.56 -13.90
C SER A 71 2.72 16.99 -14.87
N GLU A 72 1.55 16.36 -14.78
CA GLU A 72 0.41 16.71 -15.60
C GLU A 72 -0.16 18.08 -15.22
N GLY A 73 -0.24 18.37 -13.92
CA GLY A 73 -0.67 19.65 -13.40
C GLY A 73 0.22 20.80 -13.86
N GLU A 74 1.55 20.64 -13.78
CA GLU A 74 2.52 21.61 -14.25
C GLU A 74 2.42 21.84 -15.76
N PHE A 75 2.26 20.78 -16.54
CA PHE A 75 2.14 20.90 -18.00
C PHE A 75 0.84 21.61 -18.41
N ARG A 76 -0.31 21.22 -17.84
CA ARG A 76 -1.60 21.86 -18.10
C ARG A 76 -1.59 23.32 -17.62
N GLY A 77 -1.07 23.56 -16.42
CA GLY A 77 -0.94 24.90 -15.84
C GLY A 77 -0.04 25.82 -16.65
N ARG A 78 1.12 25.34 -17.11
CA ARG A 78 2.02 26.10 -17.99
C ARG A 78 1.33 26.46 -19.30
N LYS A 79 0.66 25.50 -19.96
CA LYS A 79 -0.10 25.76 -21.19
C LYS A 79 -1.18 26.82 -21.01
N GLN A 80 -1.97 26.71 -19.94
CA GLN A 80 -2.99 27.71 -19.61
C GLN A 80 -2.36 29.08 -19.29
N GLY A 81 -1.24 29.10 -18.58
CA GLY A 81 -0.50 30.31 -18.25
C GLY A 81 0.00 31.05 -19.49
N VAL A 82 0.60 30.32 -20.44
CA VAL A 82 1.08 30.87 -21.72
C VAL A 82 -0.07 31.49 -22.52
N ILE A 83 -1.19 30.77 -22.67
CA ILE A 83 -2.39 31.28 -23.36
C ILE A 83 -2.93 32.52 -22.64
N ARG A 84 -2.97 32.51 -21.30
CA ARG A 84 -3.42 33.66 -20.50
C ARG A 84 -2.54 34.89 -20.71
N VAL A 85 -1.21 34.72 -20.74
CA VAL A 85 -0.27 35.82 -21.00
C VAL A 85 -0.52 36.40 -22.39
N ALA A 86 -0.57 35.55 -23.43
CA ALA A 86 -0.87 35.97 -24.80
C ALA A 86 -2.16 36.79 -24.88
N MET A 87 -3.26 36.26 -24.33
CA MET A 87 -4.57 36.92 -24.35
C MET A 87 -4.58 38.25 -23.58
N ASN A 88 -3.89 38.32 -22.45
CA ASN A 88 -3.80 39.55 -21.67
C ASN A 88 -3.02 40.63 -22.43
N CYS A 89 -1.91 40.27 -23.09
CA CYS A 89 -1.16 41.20 -23.92
C CYS A 89 -2.04 41.76 -25.05
N LEU A 90 -2.71 40.88 -25.80
CA LEU A 90 -3.57 41.28 -26.91
C LEU A 90 -4.72 42.20 -26.46
N ARG A 91 -5.39 41.86 -25.34
CA ARG A 91 -6.47 42.68 -24.77
C ARG A 91 -5.99 44.03 -24.23
N ALA A 92 -4.72 44.12 -23.83
CA ALA A 92 -4.09 45.37 -23.42
C ALA A 92 -3.65 46.24 -24.61
N GLY A 93 -3.89 45.80 -25.86
CA GLY A 93 -3.49 46.51 -27.07
C GLY A 93 -2.01 46.39 -27.39
N ILE A 94 -1.30 45.41 -26.80
CA ILE A 94 0.08 45.11 -27.15
C ILE A 94 0.11 44.46 -28.55
N ASP A 95 1.09 44.85 -29.36
CA ASP A 95 1.25 44.34 -30.72
C ASP A 95 1.55 42.82 -30.75
N LEU A 96 1.26 42.21 -31.90
CA LEU A 96 1.39 40.76 -32.11
C LEU A 96 2.80 40.21 -31.87
N GLU A 97 3.84 40.95 -32.28
CA GLU A 97 5.24 40.52 -32.16
C GLU A 97 5.65 40.51 -30.68
N THR A 98 5.32 41.57 -29.96
CA THR A 98 5.62 41.70 -28.53
C THR A 98 4.80 40.70 -27.69
N ALA A 99 3.53 40.48 -28.03
CA ALA A 99 2.69 39.48 -27.37
C ALA A 99 3.21 38.05 -27.61
N ALA A 100 3.68 37.74 -28.82
CA ALA A 100 4.30 36.47 -29.16
C ALA A 100 5.60 36.22 -28.39
N LYS A 101 6.44 37.25 -28.29
CA LYS A 101 7.66 37.19 -27.48
C LYS A 101 7.35 36.98 -26.00
N ALA A 102 6.37 37.70 -25.46
CA ALA A 102 5.98 37.61 -24.05
C ALA A 102 5.37 36.25 -23.68
N ALA A 103 4.60 35.65 -24.60
CA ALA A 103 4.01 34.33 -24.42
C ALA A 103 4.96 33.18 -24.82
N GLU A 104 6.15 33.48 -25.33
CA GLU A 104 7.11 32.50 -25.86
C GLU A 104 6.48 31.57 -26.94
N LEU A 105 5.58 32.13 -27.76
CA LEU A 105 4.91 31.41 -28.84
C LEU A 105 5.17 32.07 -30.20
N PRO A 106 5.18 31.30 -31.30
CA PRO A 106 5.25 31.87 -32.64
C PRO A 106 4.08 32.79 -32.95
N VAL A 107 4.35 33.89 -33.66
CA VAL A 107 3.35 34.88 -34.11
C VAL A 107 2.13 34.25 -34.81
N PRO A 108 2.26 33.22 -35.69
CA PRO A 108 1.10 32.59 -36.31
C PRO A 108 0.13 31.95 -35.30
N ILE A 109 0.64 31.41 -34.19
CA ILE A 109 -0.20 30.81 -33.14
C ILE A 109 -0.97 31.90 -32.39
N ILE A 110 -0.30 33.00 -32.04
CA ILE A 110 -0.93 34.14 -31.37
C ILE A 110 -1.98 34.81 -32.25
N ARG A 111 -1.69 34.96 -33.55
CA ARG A 111 -2.65 35.47 -34.53
C ARG A 111 -3.91 34.62 -34.59
N LYS A 112 -3.75 33.30 -34.65
CA LYS A 112 -4.88 32.37 -34.63
C LYS A 112 -5.66 32.45 -33.32
N LEU A 113 -4.96 32.50 -32.18
CA LEU A 113 -5.56 32.64 -30.86
C LEU A 113 -6.41 33.92 -30.75
N ALA A 114 -5.92 35.04 -31.27
CA ALA A 114 -6.66 36.29 -31.32
C ALA A 114 -7.95 36.19 -32.15
N GLN A 115 -7.85 35.60 -33.35
CA GLN A 115 -8.97 35.38 -34.26
C GLN A 115 -10.05 34.47 -33.64
N ASP A 116 -9.63 33.34 -33.07
CA ASP A 116 -10.52 32.37 -32.41
C ASP A 116 -11.27 33.00 -31.21
N ASN A 117 -10.73 34.09 -30.65
CA ASN A 117 -11.30 34.81 -29.51
C ASN A 117 -11.90 36.18 -29.88
N GLY A 118 -12.06 36.49 -31.17
CA GLY A 118 -12.71 37.71 -31.65
C GLY A 118 -11.97 39.00 -31.31
N ILE A 119 -10.65 38.95 -31.13
CA ILE A 119 -9.83 40.15 -30.94
C ILE A 119 -9.48 40.72 -32.32
N GLU A 120 -9.90 41.95 -32.58
CA GLU A 120 -9.49 42.68 -33.78
C GLU A 120 -7.99 42.98 -33.70
N LEU A 121 -7.26 42.45 -34.67
CA LEU A 121 -5.83 42.68 -34.82
C LEU A 121 -5.64 43.96 -35.63
N ALA A 122 -5.15 45.01 -34.98
CA ALA A 122 -4.78 46.27 -35.61
C ALA A 122 -3.53 46.12 -36.51
#